data_AF-A0A3B1D980-F1
#
_entry.id   AF-A0A3B1D980-F1
#
_cell.length_a   1.000
_cell.length_b   1.000
_cell.length_c   1.000
_cell.angle_alpha   90.00
_cell.angle_beta   90.00
_cell.angle_gamma   90.00
#
_symmetry.space_group_name_H-M   'P 1'
#
loop_
_entity.id
_entity.type
_entity.pdbx_description
1 polymer ?
#
loop_
_entity_poly.entity_id
_entity_poly.type
_entity_poly.pdbx_seq_one_letter_code
_entity_poly.pdbx_strand_id
1 'polypeptide(L)'
;MYTADQLLAGYGVDQNITDLIDRTEILIVPVVNPDGYEYTWTTYRYWRKNRRNNGSGSYGVDLNRNWGYAWGNNNGSSGDKWSEVYRGTAPFSEPELHGLRDWSNSRPRMAAQVDLHSYGQWILWPWGYTSAQPPYAQTFTSLGNEIKQVIKSVHNRNYTAGQANTLLYPVSGGCLDWYLGGVDTINYTLELRGSDFVIPPNQIIPNGEEIFPALVHFAEWAVANRGAAGDFNMDARIDTLDVLTFLNAWNNNDPRGDFNSDGVFNTQDVLAFLNAWNLGC
;
A
#
# COMPACT_ATOMS: atom_id res chain seq x y z
N MET A 1 0.56 -16.14 2.87
CA MET A 1 -0.17 -17.42 3.03
C MET A 1 -0.81 -17.57 4.40
N TYR A 2 -0.10 -17.38 5.52
CA TYR A 2 -0.69 -17.43 6.88
C TYR A 2 -1.97 -16.59 7.01
N THR A 3 -1.94 -15.32 6.57
CA THR A 3 -3.13 -14.44 6.57
C THR A 3 -4.33 -15.04 5.83
N ALA A 4 -4.12 -15.63 4.65
CA ALA A 4 -5.21 -16.21 3.87
C ALA A 4 -5.83 -17.42 4.59
N ASP A 5 -4.98 -18.27 5.17
CA ASP A 5 -5.41 -19.41 5.98
C ASP A 5 -6.22 -18.98 7.20
N GLN A 6 -5.76 -17.95 7.93
CA GLN A 6 -6.47 -17.45 9.10
C GLN A 6 -7.81 -16.76 8.76
N LEU A 7 -7.89 -16.03 7.65
CA LEU A 7 -9.17 -15.48 7.17
C LEU A 7 -10.18 -16.58 6.86
N LEU A 8 -9.75 -17.63 6.14
CA LEU A 8 -10.61 -18.76 5.81
C LEU A 8 -11.04 -19.56 7.04
N ALA A 9 -10.12 -19.79 7.98
CA ALA A 9 -10.41 -20.51 9.21
C ALA A 9 -11.32 -19.71 10.16
N GLY A 10 -11.23 -18.38 10.12
CA GLY A 10 -12.04 -17.48 10.96
C GLY A 10 -13.44 -17.21 10.41
N TYR A 11 -13.67 -17.33 9.10
CA TYR A 11 -14.98 -17.04 8.50
C TYR A 11 -16.07 -17.99 9.01
N GLY A 12 -17.16 -17.43 9.55
CA GLY A 12 -18.26 -18.18 10.18
C GLY A 12 -17.97 -18.69 11.60
N VAL A 13 -16.80 -18.38 12.16
CA VAL A 13 -16.38 -18.76 13.52
C VAL A 13 -16.09 -17.53 14.38
N ASP A 14 -15.27 -16.62 13.87
CA ASP A 14 -14.94 -15.34 14.49
C ASP A 14 -15.84 -14.25 13.88
N GLN A 15 -16.59 -13.55 14.73
CA GLN A 15 -17.56 -12.55 14.27
C GLN A 15 -16.87 -11.36 13.59
N ASN A 16 -15.71 -10.92 14.09
CA ASN A 16 -15.00 -9.77 13.51
C ASN A 16 -14.45 -10.11 12.13
N ILE A 17 -13.85 -11.29 11.97
CA ILE A 17 -13.37 -11.77 10.67
C ILE A 17 -14.54 -11.96 9.70
N THR A 18 -15.65 -12.51 10.17
CA THR A 18 -16.86 -12.71 9.36
C THR A 18 -17.41 -11.37 8.87
N ASP A 19 -17.60 -10.40 9.77
CA ASP A 19 -18.10 -9.06 9.44
C ASP A 19 -17.14 -8.31 8.51
N LEU A 20 -15.83 -8.51 8.65
CA LEU A 20 -14.84 -7.92 7.76
C LEU A 20 -14.97 -8.50 6.34
N ILE A 21 -15.02 -9.82 6.20
CA ILE A 21 -15.12 -10.50 4.90
C ILE A 21 -16.47 -10.20 4.23
N ASP A 22 -17.58 -10.18 4.96
CA ASP A 22 -18.90 -9.91 4.39
C ASP A 22 -19.05 -8.46 3.86
N ARG A 23 -18.22 -7.53 4.35
CA ARG A 23 -18.26 -6.11 3.96
C ARG A 23 -17.13 -5.69 3.04
N THR A 24 -16.18 -6.57 2.72
CA THR A 24 -14.99 -6.21 1.95
C THR A 24 -14.62 -7.24 0.88
N GLU A 25 -13.89 -6.77 -0.13
CA GLU A 25 -13.14 -7.65 -1.03
C GLU A 25 -11.67 -7.62 -0.57
N ILE A 26 -11.13 -8.78 -0.17
CA ILE A 26 -9.73 -8.90 0.26
C ILE A 26 -8.91 -9.57 -0.85
N LEU A 27 -8.03 -8.81 -1.51
CA LEU A 27 -7.06 -9.34 -2.46
C LEU A 27 -5.74 -9.66 -1.76
N ILE A 28 -5.28 -10.92 -1.88
CA ILE A 28 -3.96 -11.36 -1.41
C ILE A 28 -3.12 -11.82 -2.59
N VAL A 29 -2.01 -11.13 -2.84
CA VAL A 29 -1.02 -11.53 -3.85
C VAL A 29 0.23 -12.07 -3.13
N PRO A 30 0.38 -13.41 -3.03
CA PRO A 30 1.41 -13.99 -2.17
C PRO A 30 2.83 -13.81 -2.71
N VAL A 31 3.00 -13.74 -4.04
CA VAL A 31 4.30 -13.56 -4.69
C VAL A 31 4.13 -12.60 -5.86
N VAL A 32 4.56 -11.35 -5.68
CA VAL A 32 4.53 -10.31 -6.73
C VAL A 32 5.65 -10.52 -7.76
N ASN A 33 6.79 -11.07 -7.33
CA ASN A 33 7.97 -11.32 -8.16
C ASN A 33 8.23 -12.83 -8.30
N PRO A 34 7.45 -13.57 -9.10
CA PRO A 34 7.56 -15.02 -9.20
C PRO A 34 8.93 -15.47 -9.75
N ASP A 35 9.43 -14.82 -10.80
CA ASP A 35 10.72 -15.19 -11.41
C ASP A 35 11.89 -14.92 -10.47
N GLY A 36 11.87 -13.78 -9.78
CA GLY A 36 12.88 -13.47 -8.76
C GLY A 36 12.81 -14.42 -7.58
N TYR A 37 11.60 -14.80 -7.16
CA TYR A 37 11.39 -15.81 -6.11
C TYR A 37 12.00 -17.15 -6.52
N GLU A 38 11.66 -17.70 -7.69
CA GLU A 38 12.24 -18.96 -8.19
C GLU A 38 13.78 -18.89 -8.23
N TYR A 39 14.33 -17.79 -8.73
CA TYR A 39 15.78 -17.62 -8.82
C TYR A 39 16.49 -17.65 -7.44
N THR A 40 15.78 -17.28 -6.36
CA THR A 40 16.32 -17.41 -4.99
C THR A 40 16.43 -18.86 -4.51
N TRP A 41 15.66 -19.77 -5.10
CA TRP A 41 15.71 -21.20 -4.81
C TRP A 41 16.72 -21.94 -5.67
N THR A 42 16.91 -21.51 -6.91
CA THR A 42 17.72 -22.25 -7.90
C THR A 42 19.15 -21.73 -8.03
N THR A 43 19.38 -20.43 -7.81
CA THR A 43 20.63 -19.79 -8.26
C THR A 43 21.24 -18.86 -7.22
N TYR A 44 20.52 -17.83 -6.75
CA TYR A 44 21.07 -16.83 -5.84
C TYR A 44 20.06 -16.41 -4.78
N ARG A 45 20.25 -16.92 -3.56
CA ARG A 45 19.34 -16.74 -2.43
C ARG A 45 19.02 -15.28 -2.08
N TYR A 46 19.95 -14.36 -2.32
CA TYR A 46 19.83 -12.94 -1.99
C TYR A 46 19.41 -12.08 -3.19
N TRP A 47 18.89 -12.69 -4.26
CA TRP A 47 18.34 -11.93 -5.39
C TRP A 47 17.07 -11.18 -4.97
N ARG A 48 17.01 -9.88 -5.27
CA ARG A 48 15.91 -8.97 -4.91
C ARG A 48 15.03 -8.55 -6.09
N LYS A 49 15.67 -8.20 -7.20
CA LYS A 49 15.02 -7.60 -8.39
C LYS A 49 14.13 -8.62 -9.11
N ASN A 50 13.38 -8.22 -10.13
CA ASN A 50 12.80 -9.19 -11.05
C ASN A 50 13.88 -9.84 -11.95
N ARG A 51 13.49 -10.60 -12.98
CA ARG A 51 14.43 -11.31 -13.87
C ARG A 51 14.53 -10.77 -15.29
N ARG A 52 14.06 -9.55 -15.53
CA ARG A 52 14.19 -8.87 -16.84
C ARG A 52 15.62 -8.89 -17.36
N ASN A 53 15.85 -9.29 -18.61
CA ASN A 53 17.13 -9.11 -19.27
C ASN A 53 17.27 -7.65 -19.73
N ASN A 54 18.21 -6.91 -19.16
CA ASN A 54 18.43 -5.49 -19.47
C ASN A 54 19.44 -5.26 -20.61
N GLY A 55 19.96 -6.35 -21.21
CA GLY A 55 21.08 -6.34 -22.14
C GLY A 55 22.44 -6.23 -21.44
N SER A 56 23.51 -6.50 -22.19
CA SER A 56 24.90 -6.38 -21.72
C SER A 56 25.21 -7.16 -20.43
N GLY A 57 24.51 -8.26 -20.18
CA GLY A 57 24.72 -9.13 -19.02
C GLY A 57 24.05 -8.65 -17.71
N SER A 58 23.38 -7.50 -17.70
CA SER A 58 22.59 -7.05 -16.54
C SER A 58 21.20 -7.67 -16.54
N TYR A 59 20.73 -8.01 -15.34
CA TYR A 59 19.37 -8.51 -15.11
C TYR A 59 18.67 -7.76 -13.98
N GLY A 60 17.35 -7.70 -14.10
CA GLY A 60 16.42 -7.27 -13.08
C GLY A 60 16.25 -5.77 -12.96
N VAL A 61 15.02 -5.39 -12.66
CA VAL A 61 14.55 -4.08 -12.20
C VAL A 61 14.06 -4.24 -10.77
N ASP A 62 14.34 -3.24 -9.93
CA ASP A 62 13.77 -3.17 -8.60
C ASP A 62 12.30 -2.79 -8.69
N LEU A 63 11.41 -3.76 -8.43
CA LEU A 63 9.97 -3.54 -8.51
C LEU A 63 9.49 -2.46 -7.56
N ASN A 64 10.14 -2.28 -6.40
CA ASN A 64 9.80 -1.20 -5.46
C ASN A 64 10.54 0.12 -5.78
N ARG A 65 10.98 0.29 -7.04
CA ARG A 65 11.43 1.56 -7.66
C ARG A 65 10.75 1.81 -9.02
N ASN A 66 9.79 0.96 -9.41
CA ASN A 66 9.16 0.98 -10.73
C ASN A 66 7.70 1.45 -10.71
N TRP A 67 7.19 1.99 -9.61
CA TRP A 67 5.84 2.54 -9.52
C TRP A 67 5.75 3.97 -10.06
N GLY A 68 4.55 4.40 -10.43
CA GLY A 68 4.33 5.62 -11.22
C GLY A 68 4.39 6.96 -10.49
N TYR A 69 4.48 6.98 -9.16
CA TYR A 69 4.49 8.23 -8.39
C TYR A 69 5.90 8.64 -7.98
N ALA A 70 6.26 9.90 -8.25
CA ALA A 70 7.60 10.45 -8.07
C ALA A 70 8.72 9.55 -8.68
N TRP A 71 8.41 8.82 -9.76
CA TRP A 71 9.37 7.91 -10.38
C TRP A 71 10.58 8.68 -10.90
N GLY A 72 11.78 8.15 -10.64
CA GLY A 72 12.99 8.82 -11.10
C GLY A 72 13.42 10.03 -10.25
N ASN A 73 12.58 10.50 -9.33
CA ASN A 73 12.88 11.66 -8.50
C ASN A 73 13.99 11.35 -7.49
N ASN A 74 14.70 12.40 -7.06
CA ASN A 74 15.72 12.35 -6.01
C ASN A 74 16.84 11.32 -6.32
N ASN A 75 17.61 10.99 -5.29
CA ASN A 75 18.58 9.89 -5.31
C ASN A 75 18.00 8.57 -4.74
N GLY A 76 16.68 8.44 -4.67
CA GLY A 76 16.00 7.27 -4.07
C GLY A 76 15.97 6.02 -4.96
N SER A 77 16.47 6.13 -6.19
CA SER A 77 16.55 5.04 -7.17
C SER A 77 17.68 5.31 -8.18
N SER A 78 18.10 4.29 -8.94
CA SER A 78 19.21 4.39 -9.90
C SER A 78 18.76 4.19 -11.35
N GLY A 79 19.36 4.93 -12.29
CA GLY A 79 19.24 4.70 -13.73
C GLY A 79 20.25 3.67 -14.25
N ASP A 80 21.21 3.25 -13.44
CA ASP A 80 22.19 2.23 -13.78
C ASP A 80 21.59 0.83 -13.65
N LYS A 81 21.61 0.08 -14.76
CA LYS A 81 21.11 -1.30 -14.88
C LYS A 81 21.80 -2.27 -13.92
N TRP A 82 23.02 -1.96 -13.47
CA TRP A 82 23.77 -2.80 -12.52
C TRP A 82 23.42 -2.53 -11.05
N SER A 83 22.66 -1.48 -10.77
CA SER A 83 22.25 -1.16 -9.40
C SER A 83 21.19 -2.13 -8.88
N GLU A 84 21.25 -2.43 -7.58
CA GLU A 84 20.20 -3.15 -6.85
C GLU A 84 18.90 -2.34 -6.73
N VAL A 85 19.00 -1.02 -6.89
CA VAL A 85 17.84 -0.09 -6.91
C VAL A 85 17.60 0.47 -8.33
N TYR A 86 17.93 -0.31 -9.36
CA TYR A 86 17.66 0.07 -10.76
C TYR A 86 16.16 0.23 -10.98
N ARG A 87 15.74 1.43 -11.40
CA ARG A 87 14.34 1.85 -11.46
C ARG A 87 13.56 1.40 -12.71
N GLY A 88 14.24 0.77 -13.67
CA GLY A 88 13.68 0.41 -14.97
C GLY A 88 13.77 1.55 -15.99
N THR A 89 13.17 1.34 -17.16
CA THR A 89 13.25 2.29 -18.29
C THR A 89 12.14 3.34 -18.26
N ALA A 90 11.05 3.07 -17.56
CA ALA A 90 9.88 3.93 -17.38
C ALA A 90 9.14 3.49 -16.10
N PRO A 91 8.28 4.33 -15.51
CA PRO A 91 7.34 3.85 -14.50
C PRO A 91 6.48 2.72 -15.11
N PHE A 92 6.21 1.68 -14.31
CA PHE A 92 5.49 0.48 -14.71
C PHE A 92 6.07 -0.20 -15.96
N SER A 93 7.39 -0.17 -16.15
CA SER A 93 8.04 -0.90 -17.24
C SER A 93 7.99 -2.42 -17.05
N GLU A 94 7.77 -2.89 -15.83
CA GLU A 94 7.81 -4.30 -15.46
C GLU A 94 6.39 -4.94 -15.45
N PRO A 95 6.18 -6.07 -16.15
CA PRO A 95 4.86 -6.70 -16.31
C PRO A 95 4.25 -7.19 -14.98
N GLU A 96 5.08 -7.52 -13.99
CA GLU A 96 4.66 -7.94 -12.65
C GLU A 96 3.78 -6.89 -11.97
N LEU A 97 3.97 -5.61 -12.30
CA LEU A 97 3.20 -4.52 -11.73
C LEU A 97 1.95 -4.16 -12.54
N HIS A 98 1.80 -4.63 -13.78
CA HIS A 98 0.68 -4.22 -14.65
C HIS A 98 -0.66 -4.67 -14.08
N GLY A 99 -0.76 -5.93 -13.65
CA GLY A 99 -1.98 -6.47 -13.05
C GLY A 99 -2.37 -5.73 -11.77
N LEU A 100 -1.40 -5.45 -10.89
CA LEU A 100 -1.65 -4.68 -9.66
C LEU A 100 -2.08 -3.24 -9.98
N ARG A 101 -1.38 -2.56 -10.88
CA ARG A 101 -1.73 -1.20 -11.32
C ARG A 101 -3.14 -1.14 -11.87
N ASP A 102 -3.48 -2.02 -12.82
CA ASP A 102 -4.75 -1.97 -13.54
C ASP A 102 -5.91 -2.40 -12.62
N TRP A 103 -5.69 -3.38 -11.74
CA TRP A 103 -6.67 -3.78 -10.73
C TRP A 103 -6.94 -2.66 -9.73
N SER A 104 -5.90 -1.99 -9.24
CA SER A 104 -6.03 -0.89 -8.29
C SER A 104 -6.68 0.35 -8.91
N ASN A 105 -6.29 0.73 -10.12
CA ASN A 105 -6.91 1.86 -10.83
C ASN A 105 -8.39 1.62 -11.15
N SER A 106 -8.81 0.37 -11.36
CA SER A 106 -10.23 0.04 -11.55
C SER A 106 -11.04 -0.02 -10.24
N ARG A 107 -10.41 0.32 -9.10
CA ARG A 107 -11.02 0.34 -7.76
C ARG A 107 -10.71 1.67 -7.06
N PRO A 108 -11.31 2.79 -7.52
CA PRO A 108 -11.08 4.12 -6.94
C PRO A 108 -11.47 4.21 -5.45
N ARG A 109 -12.22 3.23 -4.93
CA ARG A 109 -12.59 3.12 -3.51
C ARG A 109 -11.78 2.06 -2.73
N MET A 110 -10.55 1.77 -3.13
CA MET A 110 -9.70 0.80 -2.42
C MET A 110 -9.52 1.23 -0.96
N ALA A 111 -10.10 0.48 -0.01
CA ALA A 111 -10.15 0.91 1.39
C ALA A 111 -8.76 1.06 2.03
N ALA A 112 -7.87 0.13 1.75
CA ALA A 112 -6.53 0.08 2.30
C ALA A 112 -5.60 -0.75 1.42
N GLN A 113 -4.30 -0.51 1.56
CA GLN A 113 -3.27 -1.36 0.97
C GLN A 113 -2.12 -1.62 1.95
N VAL A 114 -1.58 -2.84 1.95
CA VAL A 114 -0.38 -3.18 2.72
C VAL A 114 0.65 -3.84 1.82
N ASP A 115 1.88 -3.33 1.87
CA ASP A 115 3.05 -3.91 1.21
C ASP A 115 3.93 -4.61 2.25
N LEU A 116 4.14 -5.92 2.12
CA LEU A 116 4.88 -6.72 3.10
C LEU A 116 6.31 -6.97 2.60
N HIS A 117 7.28 -6.44 3.33
CA HIS A 117 8.72 -6.62 3.10
C HIS A 117 9.39 -7.28 4.31
N SER A 118 10.69 -7.55 4.19
CA SER A 118 11.55 -7.83 5.33
C SER A 118 12.92 -7.25 5.02
N TYR A 119 13.70 -6.79 5.99
CA TYR A 119 13.54 -6.97 7.43
C TYR A 119 13.74 -5.65 8.19
N GLY A 120 13.43 -5.67 9.48
CA GLY A 120 13.85 -4.61 10.41
C GLY A 120 12.80 -4.19 11.43
N GLN A 121 11.59 -4.75 11.35
CA GLN A 121 10.48 -4.44 12.25
C GLN A 121 10.06 -2.97 12.13
N TRP A 122 9.72 -2.56 10.91
CA TRP A 122 9.28 -1.19 10.60
C TRP A 122 7.81 -1.18 10.17
N ILE A 123 7.10 -0.12 10.55
CA ILE A 123 5.76 0.22 10.05
C ILE A 123 5.90 1.57 9.35
N LEU A 124 5.89 1.56 8.03
CA LEU A 124 6.24 2.71 7.21
C LEU A 124 5.00 3.27 6.50
N TRP A 125 4.90 4.59 6.43
CA TRP A 125 3.89 5.28 5.64
C TRP A 125 4.54 6.31 4.70
N PRO A 126 3.81 6.78 3.66
CA PRO A 126 4.32 7.80 2.75
C PRO A 126 4.76 9.08 3.48
N TRP A 127 5.63 9.91 2.89
CA TRP A 127 6.31 9.68 1.63
C TRP A 127 7.67 9.00 1.84
N GLY A 128 8.06 8.17 0.88
CA GLY A 128 9.42 7.68 0.69
C GLY A 128 10.28 8.64 -0.12
N TYR A 129 9.70 9.32 -1.12
CA TYR A 129 10.47 10.18 -2.02
C TYR A 129 10.84 11.53 -1.41
N THR A 130 10.12 12.01 -0.40
CA THR A 130 10.35 13.33 0.22
C THR A 130 10.17 13.27 1.73
N SER A 131 10.82 14.20 2.44
CA SER A 131 10.62 14.41 3.89
C SER A 131 9.44 15.33 4.20
N ALA A 132 8.79 15.90 3.18
CA ALA A 132 7.55 16.64 3.37
C ALA A 132 6.49 15.71 3.97
N GLN A 133 5.63 16.24 4.83
CA GLN A 133 4.56 15.45 5.42
C GLN A 133 3.53 15.06 4.34
N PRO A 134 2.98 13.83 4.37
CA PRO A 134 1.88 13.46 3.50
C PRO A 134 0.57 14.15 3.91
N PRO A 135 -0.42 14.21 3.00
CA PRO A 135 -1.81 14.30 3.41
C PRO A 135 -2.11 13.27 4.51
N TYR A 136 -3.00 13.61 5.44
CA TYR A 136 -3.42 12.70 6.52
C TYR A 136 -2.28 12.24 7.47
N ALA A 137 -1.19 12.99 7.60
CA ALA A 137 -0.04 12.64 8.44
C ALA A 137 -0.41 12.27 9.89
N GLN A 138 -1.41 12.94 10.47
CA GLN A 138 -1.90 12.63 11.82
C GLN A 138 -2.58 11.25 11.86
N THR A 139 -3.42 10.93 10.87
CA THR A 139 -4.04 9.61 10.71
C THR A 139 -2.98 8.53 10.59
N PHE A 140 -1.99 8.73 9.72
CA PHE A 140 -0.88 7.79 9.55
C PHE A 140 -0.12 7.53 10.86
N THR A 141 0.13 8.60 11.63
CA THR A 141 0.85 8.53 12.89
C THR A 141 0.04 7.79 13.96
N SER A 142 -1.24 8.11 14.10
CA SER A 142 -2.12 7.47 15.09
C SER A 142 -2.29 5.98 14.79
N LEU A 143 -2.71 5.65 13.57
CA LEU A 143 -2.96 4.27 13.15
C LEU A 143 -1.68 3.43 13.08
N GLY A 144 -0.55 4.03 12.67
CA GLY A 144 0.75 3.35 12.70
C GLY A 144 1.17 2.99 14.13
N ASN A 145 0.83 3.82 15.12
CA ASN A 145 1.05 3.49 16.52
C ASN A 145 0.08 2.42 17.04
N GLU A 146 -1.17 2.39 16.59
CA GLU A 146 -2.12 1.32 16.91
C GLU A 146 -1.64 -0.02 16.37
N ILE A 147 -1.28 -0.09 15.08
CA ILE A 147 -0.67 -1.27 14.43
C ILE A 147 0.54 -1.76 15.24
N LYS A 148 1.42 -0.84 15.65
CA LYS A 148 2.57 -1.15 16.51
C LYS A 148 2.17 -1.79 17.84
N GLN A 149 1.12 -1.29 18.49
CA GLN A 149 0.64 -1.88 19.76
C GLN A 149 0.01 -3.26 19.55
N VAL A 150 -0.74 -3.45 18.47
CA VAL A 150 -1.35 -4.75 18.13
C VAL A 150 -0.26 -5.80 17.90
N ILE A 151 0.77 -5.49 17.11
CA ILE A 151 1.90 -6.40 16.91
C ILE A 151 2.60 -6.72 18.25
N LYS A 152 2.81 -5.68 19.07
CA LYS A 152 3.47 -5.83 20.38
C LYS A 152 2.65 -6.69 21.35
N SER A 153 1.32 -6.67 21.30
CA SER A 153 0.49 -7.41 22.26
C SER A 153 0.57 -8.93 22.10
N VAL A 154 0.92 -9.42 20.91
CA VAL A 154 0.99 -10.87 20.63
C VAL A 154 2.29 -11.49 21.14
N HIS A 155 3.43 -10.95 20.71
CA HIS A 155 4.76 -11.52 21.00
C HIS A 155 5.77 -10.53 21.56
N ASN A 156 5.32 -9.35 22.01
CA ASN A 156 6.16 -8.28 22.56
C ASN A 156 7.28 -7.83 21.61
N ARG A 157 7.04 -7.90 20.29
CA ARG A 157 7.96 -7.36 19.28
C ARG A 157 7.84 -5.84 19.22
N ASN A 158 8.98 -5.18 19.28
CA ASN A 158 9.06 -3.73 19.20
C ASN A 158 9.31 -3.32 17.75
N TYR A 159 8.23 -3.03 17.03
CA TYR A 159 8.31 -2.37 15.73
C TYR A 159 8.50 -0.86 15.94
N THR A 160 9.13 -0.19 14.97
CA THR A 160 9.18 1.28 14.95
C THR A 160 8.35 1.80 13.80
N ALA A 161 7.52 2.80 14.06
CA ALA A 161 6.56 3.34 13.12
C ALA A 161 6.97 4.76 12.71
N GLY A 162 6.99 5.07 11.41
CA GLY A 162 7.37 6.41 10.93
C GLY A 162 7.21 6.59 9.42
N GLN A 163 7.32 7.83 8.97
CA GLN A 163 7.39 8.16 7.56
C GLN A 163 8.63 7.51 6.93
N ALA A 164 8.46 6.85 5.78
CA ALA A 164 9.51 6.05 5.14
C ALA A 164 10.81 6.82 4.87
N ASN A 165 10.72 8.02 4.28
CA ASN A 165 11.90 8.84 3.99
C ASN A 165 12.71 9.18 5.24
N THR A 166 12.01 9.64 6.28
CA THR A 166 12.61 10.15 7.53
C THR A 166 13.17 9.02 8.39
N LEU A 167 12.49 7.88 8.44
CA LEU A 167 12.85 6.77 9.31
C LEU A 167 13.95 5.88 8.71
N LEU A 168 13.97 5.75 7.38
CA LEU A 168 14.93 4.92 6.67
C LEU A 168 15.84 5.78 5.78
N TYR A 169 15.43 5.93 4.53
CA TYR A 169 16.19 6.61 3.49
C TYR A 169 15.25 7.00 2.34
N PRO A 170 15.65 7.94 1.46
CA PRO A 170 14.85 8.31 0.31
C PRO A 170 14.59 7.13 -0.65
N VAL A 171 13.34 6.97 -1.06
CA VAL A 171 12.89 5.96 -2.04
C VAL A 171 12.02 6.64 -3.07
N SER A 172 12.30 6.46 -4.37
CA SER A 172 11.45 7.01 -5.44
C SER A 172 10.90 5.90 -6.33
N GLY A 173 9.65 6.09 -6.81
CA GLY A 173 8.93 5.05 -7.55
C GLY A 173 8.56 3.83 -6.70
N GLY A 174 8.31 4.02 -5.40
CA GLY A 174 7.90 2.94 -4.50
C GLY A 174 6.38 2.70 -4.48
N CYS A 175 5.99 1.49 -4.08
CA CYS A 175 4.59 1.05 -3.92
C CYS A 175 3.83 2.00 -2.98
N LEU A 176 4.42 2.25 -1.81
CA LEU A 176 3.90 3.10 -0.74
C LEU A 176 3.44 4.48 -1.26
N ASP A 177 4.31 5.15 -2.01
CA ASP A 177 4.06 6.49 -2.54
C ASP A 177 3.04 6.47 -3.68
N TRP A 178 3.03 5.43 -4.52
CA TRP A 178 2.03 5.33 -5.58
C TRP A 178 0.63 5.08 -5.05
N TYR A 179 0.46 4.26 -4.01
CA TYR A 179 -0.87 4.03 -3.43
C TYR A 179 -1.48 5.30 -2.83
N LEU A 180 -0.67 6.18 -2.20
CA LEU A 180 -1.19 7.45 -1.71
C LEU A 180 -1.33 8.50 -2.83
N GLY A 181 -0.27 8.74 -3.61
CA GLY A 181 -0.26 9.84 -4.56
C GLY A 181 -0.92 9.56 -5.91
N GLY A 182 -1.07 8.28 -6.27
CA GLY A 182 -1.63 7.85 -7.55
C GLY A 182 -3.08 7.36 -7.47
N VAL A 183 -3.47 6.74 -6.35
CA VAL A 183 -4.82 6.15 -6.17
C VAL A 183 -5.49 6.53 -4.85
N ASP A 184 -4.97 7.55 -4.15
CA ASP A 184 -5.54 8.13 -2.93
C ASP A 184 -6.00 7.08 -1.89
N THR A 185 -5.07 6.19 -1.55
CA THR A 185 -5.33 5.07 -0.63
C THR A 185 -4.36 5.11 0.55
N ILE A 186 -4.93 5.11 1.76
CA ILE A 186 -4.17 4.93 3.00
C ILE A 186 -3.50 3.57 2.96
N ASN A 187 -2.19 3.56 3.16
CA ASN A 187 -1.39 2.36 3.00
C ASN A 187 -0.16 2.33 3.92
N TYR A 188 0.32 1.13 4.21
CA TYR A 188 1.54 0.91 4.98
C TYR A 188 2.46 -0.12 4.32
N THR A 189 3.75 0.10 4.45
CA THR A 189 4.76 -0.94 4.24
C THR A 189 5.17 -1.51 5.59
N LEU A 190 5.06 -2.83 5.76
CA LEU A 190 5.56 -3.51 6.96
C LEU A 190 6.86 -4.22 6.63
N GLU A 191 7.95 -3.85 7.30
CA GLU A 191 9.21 -4.58 7.27
C GLU A 191 9.23 -5.57 8.42
N LEU A 192 9.14 -6.86 8.12
CA LEU A 192 8.89 -7.93 9.10
C LEU A 192 10.15 -8.30 9.93
N ARG A 193 10.04 -9.36 10.74
CA ARG A 193 11.15 -9.90 11.55
C ARG A 193 12.38 -10.23 10.69
N GLY A 194 13.53 -10.19 11.35
CA GLY A 194 14.80 -10.66 10.81
C GLY A 194 15.92 -9.68 11.13
N SER A 195 17.12 -10.22 11.35
CA SER A 195 18.38 -9.45 11.22
C SER A 195 18.97 -9.59 9.81
N ASP A 196 18.37 -10.45 8.99
CA ASP A 196 18.69 -10.74 7.60
C ASP A 196 17.46 -11.37 6.91
N PHE A 197 17.50 -11.55 5.58
CA PHE A 197 16.46 -12.15 4.75
C PHE A 197 16.32 -13.67 4.89
N VAL A 198 17.28 -14.32 5.56
CA VAL A 198 17.26 -15.77 5.85
C VAL A 198 16.92 -15.98 7.32
N ILE A 199 15.62 -16.00 7.62
CA ILE A 199 15.12 -16.27 8.97
C ILE A 199 14.92 -17.77 9.21
N PRO A 200 15.05 -18.26 10.47
CA PRO A 200 14.71 -19.64 10.81
C PRO A 200 13.24 -19.95 10.49
N PRO A 201 12.91 -21.11 9.88
CA PRO A 201 11.52 -21.47 9.56
C PRO A 201 10.57 -21.47 10.77
N ASN A 202 11.07 -21.74 11.97
CA ASN A 202 10.27 -21.68 13.20
C ASN A 202 9.83 -20.25 13.60
N GLN A 203 10.31 -19.22 12.90
CA GLN A 203 9.85 -17.83 13.07
C GLN A 203 8.70 -17.46 12.13
N ILE A 204 8.38 -18.30 11.13
CA ILE A 204 7.34 -17.98 10.13
C ILE A 204 5.97 -17.86 10.80
N ILE A 205 5.55 -18.87 11.57
CA ILE A 205 4.25 -18.87 12.25
C ILE A 205 4.19 -17.77 13.32
N PRO A 206 5.18 -17.62 14.23
CA PRO A 206 5.17 -16.51 15.18
C PRO A 206 5.14 -15.11 14.55
N ASN A 207 5.72 -14.93 13.37
CA ASN A 207 5.61 -13.68 12.62
C ASN A 207 4.20 -13.52 12.02
N GLY A 208 3.59 -14.59 11.50
CA GLY A 208 2.21 -14.56 11.03
C GLY A 208 1.22 -14.20 12.14
N GLU A 209 1.36 -14.81 13.31
CA GLU A 209 0.52 -14.61 14.49
C GLU A 209 0.51 -13.16 14.99
N GLU A 210 1.63 -12.43 14.91
CA GLU A 210 1.67 -11.01 15.34
C GLU A 210 1.23 -10.03 14.24
N ILE A 211 1.39 -10.39 12.97
CA ILE A 211 1.04 -9.52 11.84
C ILE A 211 -0.43 -9.66 11.46
N PHE A 212 -0.99 -10.87 11.54
CA PHE A 212 -2.39 -11.11 11.18
C PHE A 212 -3.38 -10.18 11.91
N PRO A 213 -3.40 -10.08 13.26
CA PRO A 213 -4.33 -9.19 13.95
C PRO A 213 -4.07 -7.71 13.62
N ALA A 214 -2.83 -7.33 13.28
CA ALA A 214 -2.53 -5.96 12.85
C ALA A 214 -3.10 -5.64 11.45
N LEU A 215 -3.10 -6.62 10.54
CA LEU A 215 -3.75 -6.49 9.23
C LEU A 215 -5.27 -6.41 9.39
N VAL A 216 -5.86 -7.22 10.27
CA VAL A 216 -7.31 -7.16 10.58
C VAL A 216 -7.66 -5.81 11.20
N HIS A 217 -6.92 -5.32 12.20
CA HIS A 217 -7.12 -4.00 12.80
C HIS A 217 -7.10 -2.88 11.76
N PHE A 218 -6.11 -2.91 10.85
CA PHE A 218 -6.04 -1.89 9.80
C PHE A 218 -7.21 -2.00 8.82
N ALA A 219 -7.62 -3.22 8.44
CA ALA A 219 -8.75 -3.42 7.56
C ALA A 219 -10.08 -2.97 8.20
N GLU A 220 -10.30 -3.25 9.49
CA GLU A 220 -11.46 -2.77 10.25
C GLU A 220 -11.47 -1.25 10.36
N TRP A 221 -10.33 -0.64 10.68
CA TRP A 221 -10.17 0.81 10.67
C TRP A 221 -10.53 1.37 9.30
N ALA A 222 -10.04 0.75 8.21
CA ALA A 222 -10.32 1.20 6.86
C ALA A 222 -11.81 1.07 6.50
N VAL A 223 -12.48 -0.01 6.89
CA VAL A 223 -13.94 -0.17 6.70
C VAL A 223 -14.73 0.90 7.47
N ALA A 224 -14.28 1.27 8.66
CA ALA A 224 -14.95 2.28 9.49
C ALA A 224 -14.63 3.73 9.09
N ASN A 225 -13.48 3.97 8.45
CA ASN A 225 -12.94 5.33 8.23
C ASN A 225 -12.67 5.69 6.77
N ARG A 226 -12.68 4.74 5.82
CA ARG A 226 -13.03 5.11 4.45
C ARG A 226 -14.49 5.47 4.51
N GLY A 227 -14.72 6.77 4.70
CA GLY A 227 -16.05 7.34 4.78
C GLY A 227 -16.89 6.88 3.60
N ALA A 228 -18.20 6.97 3.77
CA ALA A 228 -19.09 6.83 2.63
C ALA A 228 -18.62 7.74 1.51
N ALA A 229 -18.92 7.39 0.26
CA ALA A 229 -18.41 8.13 -0.89
C ALA A 229 -18.75 9.65 -0.86
N GLY A 230 -19.69 10.07 -0.01
CA GLY A 230 -20.00 11.47 0.29
C GLY A 230 -19.05 12.21 1.26
N ASP A 231 -18.23 11.52 2.05
CA ASP A 231 -17.18 12.07 2.92
C ASP A 231 -15.91 12.28 2.09
N PHE A 232 -15.89 13.38 1.36
CA PHE A 232 -14.84 13.72 0.41
C PHE A 232 -13.59 14.27 1.10
N ASN A 233 -13.75 14.90 2.26
CA ASN A 233 -12.63 15.48 3.01
C ASN A 233 -11.96 14.48 3.98
N MET A 234 -12.57 13.29 4.17
CA MET A 234 -12.13 12.21 5.05
C MET A 234 -12.06 12.60 6.52
N ASP A 235 -12.99 13.44 7.00
CA ASP A 235 -13.11 13.85 8.40
C ASP A 235 -14.10 12.99 9.20
N ALA A 236 -14.63 11.93 8.58
CA ALA A 236 -15.63 11.02 9.11
C ALA A 236 -17.02 11.66 9.32
N ARG A 237 -17.30 12.77 8.64
CA ARG A 237 -18.63 13.39 8.55
C ARG A 237 -18.99 13.58 7.09
N ILE A 238 -20.28 13.47 6.78
CA ILE A 238 -20.81 13.90 5.50
C ILE A 238 -21.54 15.21 5.74
N ASP A 239 -20.91 16.31 5.38
CA ASP A 239 -21.46 17.65 5.53
C ASP A 239 -21.09 18.58 4.37
N THR A 240 -21.43 19.85 4.48
CA THR A 240 -21.21 20.82 3.39
C THR A 240 -19.73 21.06 3.08
N LEU A 241 -18.82 20.72 4.00
CA LEU A 241 -17.38 20.83 3.79
C LEU A 241 -16.88 19.81 2.77
N ASP A 242 -17.52 18.64 2.66
CA ASP A 242 -17.26 17.67 1.59
C ASP A 242 -17.59 18.24 0.22
N VAL A 243 -18.76 18.89 0.12
CA VAL A 243 -19.19 19.55 -1.12
C VAL A 243 -18.20 20.64 -1.52
N LEU A 244 -17.76 21.45 -0.56
CA LEU A 244 -16.78 22.50 -0.81
C LEU A 244 -15.43 21.92 -1.25
N THR A 245 -14.99 20.84 -0.62
CA THR A 245 -13.72 20.17 -0.93
C THR A 245 -13.77 19.49 -2.30
N PHE A 246 -14.88 18.82 -2.64
CA PHE A 246 -15.13 18.25 -3.96
C PHE A 246 -15.14 19.33 -5.04
N LEU A 247 -15.91 20.41 -4.88
CA LEU A 247 -15.98 21.47 -5.89
C LEU A 247 -14.62 22.15 -6.10
N ASN A 248 -13.80 22.28 -5.04
CA ASN A 248 -12.43 22.76 -5.17
C ASN A 248 -11.54 21.77 -5.94
N ALA A 249 -11.65 20.47 -5.68
CA ALA A 249 -10.92 19.43 -6.42
C ALA A 249 -11.32 19.41 -7.90
N TRP A 250 -12.62 19.40 -8.19
CA TRP A 250 -13.19 19.41 -9.55
C TRP A 250 -12.79 20.66 -10.34
N ASN A 251 -12.89 21.86 -9.76
CA ASN A 251 -12.48 23.10 -10.43
C ASN A 251 -10.98 23.19 -10.73
N ASN A 252 -10.15 22.48 -9.96
CA ASN A 252 -8.70 22.47 -10.12
C ASN A 252 -8.19 21.31 -10.99
N ASN A 253 -9.09 20.48 -11.55
CA ASN A 253 -8.75 19.22 -12.22
C ASN A 253 -7.86 18.32 -11.36
N ASP A 254 -8.08 18.32 -10.04
CA ASP A 254 -7.46 17.36 -9.12
C ASP A 254 -8.00 15.96 -9.45
N PRO A 255 -7.18 14.91 -9.55
CA PRO A 255 -7.65 13.56 -9.88
C PRO A 255 -8.83 13.05 -9.05
N ARG A 256 -8.98 13.52 -7.80
CA ARG A 256 -10.12 13.17 -6.93
C ARG A 256 -11.45 13.79 -7.38
N GLY A 257 -11.40 14.84 -8.22
CA GLY A 257 -12.57 15.50 -8.79
C GLY A 257 -13.21 14.74 -9.95
N ASP A 258 -12.50 13.80 -10.59
CA ASP A 258 -13.04 12.82 -11.53
C ASP A 258 -13.73 11.68 -10.74
N PHE A 259 -14.86 12.04 -10.14
CA PHE A 259 -15.52 11.23 -9.12
C PHE A 259 -16.14 9.95 -9.71
N ASN A 260 -16.55 9.96 -10.97
CA ASN A 260 -17.02 8.75 -11.66
C ASN A 260 -15.89 7.96 -12.34
N SER A 261 -14.66 8.49 -12.34
CA SER A 261 -13.46 7.89 -12.90
C SER A 261 -13.56 7.58 -14.41
N ASP A 262 -14.25 8.43 -15.16
CA ASP A 262 -14.40 8.31 -16.63
C ASP A 262 -13.30 9.06 -17.41
N GLY A 263 -12.42 9.80 -16.71
CA GLY A 263 -11.34 10.57 -17.28
C GLY A 263 -11.74 11.96 -17.78
N VAL A 264 -12.99 12.41 -17.52
CA VAL A 264 -13.54 13.66 -18.01
C VAL A 264 -14.24 14.44 -16.90
N PHE A 265 -13.61 15.53 -16.44
CA PHE A 265 -14.21 16.46 -15.47
C PHE A 265 -15.46 17.15 -16.03
N ASN A 266 -16.64 16.67 -15.65
CA ASN A 266 -17.92 17.16 -16.16
C ASN A 266 -19.03 17.09 -15.10
N THR A 267 -20.27 17.40 -15.49
CA THR A 267 -21.40 17.44 -14.55
C THR A 267 -21.81 16.06 -14.03
N GLN A 268 -21.39 14.98 -14.67
CA GLN A 268 -21.59 13.61 -14.18
C GLN A 268 -20.77 13.33 -12.91
N ASP A 269 -19.58 13.91 -12.76
CA ASP A 269 -18.81 13.84 -11.50
C ASP A 269 -19.58 14.50 -10.36
N VAL A 270 -20.12 15.69 -10.63
CA VAL A 270 -20.91 16.45 -9.66
C VAL A 270 -22.16 15.68 -9.25
N LEU A 271 -22.87 15.08 -10.21
CA LEU A 271 -24.05 14.26 -9.92
C LEU A 271 -23.69 12.99 -9.15
N ALA A 272 -22.59 12.33 -9.52
CA ALA A 272 -22.12 11.12 -8.83
C ALA A 272 -21.72 11.43 -7.38
N PHE A 273 -20.99 12.52 -7.16
CA PHE A 273 -20.65 13.00 -5.82
C PHE A 273 -21.89 13.39 -5.02
N LEU A 274 -22.80 14.20 -5.58
CA LEU A 274 -24.01 14.61 -4.85
C LEU A 274 -24.91 13.43 -4.51
N ASN A 275 -24.98 12.41 -5.37
CA ASN A 275 -25.67 11.16 -5.04
C ASN A 275 -25.00 10.44 -3.87
N ALA A 276 -23.67 10.33 -3.86
CA ALA A 276 -22.92 9.75 -2.76
C ALA A 276 -23.07 10.53 -1.44
N TRP A 277 -23.08 11.86 -1.52
CA TRP A 277 -23.32 12.77 -0.40
C TRP A 277 -24.74 12.65 0.16
N ASN A 278 -25.76 12.57 -0.69
CA ASN A 278 -27.15 12.39 -0.26
C ASN A 278 -27.45 11.02 0.34
N LEU A 279 -26.71 9.99 -0.07
CA LEU A 279 -26.91 8.62 0.43
C LEU A 279 -26.51 8.45 1.90
N GLY A 280 -25.69 9.35 2.46
CA GLY A 280 -25.23 9.22 3.84
C GLY A 280 -24.22 8.07 4.03
N CYS A 281 -23.93 7.74 5.29
CA CYS A 281 -23.22 6.51 5.66
C CYS A 281 -24.12 5.29 5.61
#